data_AF-Q12C91-F1
#
_entry.id   AF-Q12C91-F1
#
_cell.length_a   1.000
_cell.length_b   1.000
_cell.length_c   1.000
_cell.angle_alpha   90.00
_cell.angle_beta   90.00
_cell.angle_gamma   90.00
#
_symmetry.space_group_name_H-M   'P 1'
#
loop_
_entity.id
_entity.type
_entity.pdbx_description
1 polymer ?
#
loop_
_entity_poly.entity_id
_entity_poly.type
_entity_poly.pdbx_seq_one_letter_code
_entity_poly.pdbx_strand_id
1 'polypeptide(L)'
;MAQHITAQHSTAQHSTAQHSTAQHSMGQGRVAAADAFRGNLEAHRARSAESVMSVMSIASVSADALLPTDEGTVGICSSPRLMARPAMLALMNANQSGPTNQKPTGPPDLERTVRRSVELEQAVWAILRPESYQVFDDSDRIAASFNACEVAIQHGQALRALMSEGFHTTAASVMRLQFEVLVRAMWLLYAADEVEIAKIHAPLTQEAEHAASKLPMVSAMIKALDGRAPPPAFQMVDQFKTTMLGALNSFVHGGIHPLKRHQTGYPEQIMDQILRSSNGLFTMTAMMLAILSGDESVSRPMRTIQPAFADCLPDLLRH
;
A
#
# COMPACT_ATOMS: atom_id res chain seq x y z
N MET A 1 16.04 76.20 22.75
CA MET A 1 16.91 75.39 21.88
C MET A 1 16.61 73.93 22.16
N ALA A 2 15.84 73.28 21.29
CA ALA A 2 15.54 71.85 21.38
C ALA A 2 16.48 71.09 20.43
N GLN A 3 17.17 70.07 20.94
CA GLN A 3 17.98 69.15 20.13
C GLN A 3 17.21 67.86 19.91
N HIS A 4 16.93 67.56 18.64
CA HIS A 4 16.43 66.29 18.13
C HIS A 4 17.63 65.62 17.44
N ILE A 5 17.97 64.38 17.79
CA ILE A 5 18.89 63.54 17.01
C ILE A 5 18.12 62.28 16.60
N THR A 6 17.98 62.12 15.29
CA THR A 6 17.33 61.00 14.61
C THR A 6 18.37 59.91 14.37
N ALA A 7 18.08 58.66 14.75
CA ALA A 7 18.89 57.49 14.39
C ALA A 7 18.24 56.78 13.18
N GLN A 8 19.01 56.58 12.10
CA GLN A 8 18.67 55.69 11.00
C GLN A 8 19.79 54.66 10.79
N HIS A 9 19.37 53.49 10.31
CA HIS A 9 20.11 52.35 9.76
C HIS A 9 20.48 51.19 10.69
N SER A 10 19.77 50.06 10.53
CA SER A 10 20.36 48.78 10.10
C SER A 10 19.27 47.73 9.84
N THR A 11 18.90 47.49 8.57
CA THR A 11 17.95 46.42 8.19
C THR A 11 18.43 45.55 7.01
N ALA A 12 19.63 45.80 6.46
CA ALA A 12 20.09 45.12 5.26
C ALA A 12 20.86 43.80 5.50
N GLN A 13 21.32 43.49 6.72
CA GLN A 13 22.11 42.29 6.99
C GLN A 13 21.29 41.06 7.43
N HIS A 14 20.05 41.23 7.86
CA HIS A 14 19.20 40.10 8.28
C HIS A 14 18.53 39.35 7.12
N SER A 15 18.39 39.99 5.95
CA SER A 15 17.63 39.42 4.82
C SER A 15 18.43 38.38 4.01
N THR A 16 19.75 38.53 3.90
CA THR A 16 20.62 37.57 3.19
C THR A 16 20.91 36.30 3.99
N ALA A 17 20.99 36.41 5.33
CA ALA A 17 21.16 35.24 6.20
C ALA A 17 19.91 34.35 6.21
N GLN A 18 18.70 34.92 6.25
CA GLN A 18 17.46 34.13 6.24
C GLN A 18 17.22 33.40 4.91
N HIS A 19 17.62 34.00 3.78
CA HIS A 19 17.55 33.32 2.48
C HIS A 19 18.53 32.15 2.35
N SER A 20 19.75 32.28 2.90
CA SER A 20 20.77 31.23 2.82
C SER A 20 20.42 30.00 3.70
N THR A 21 19.86 30.22 4.89
CA THR A 21 19.40 29.12 5.78
C THR A 21 18.18 28.38 5.21
N ALA A 22 17.27 29.10 4.55
CA ALA A 22 16.11 28.50 3.89
C ALA A 22 16.51 27.65 2.66
N GLN A 23 17.49 28.10 1.86
CA GLN A 23 18.00 27.34 0.71
C GLN A 23 18.79 26.08 1.13
N HIS A 24 19.56 26.14 2.22
CA HIS A 24 20.24 24.97 2.77
C HIS A 24 19.27 23.94 3.40
N SER A 25 18.20 24.41 4.06
CA SER A 25 17.14 23.53 4.59
C SER A 25 16.34 22.84 3.48
N MET A 26 16.08 23.52 2.36
CA MET A 26 15.37 22.95 1.20
C MET A 26 16.22 21.93 0.43
N GLY A 27 17.53 22.16 0.30
CA GLY A 27 18.45 21.19 -0.32
C GLY A 27 18.70 19.92 0.52
N GLN A 28 18.58 20.00 1.84
CA GLN A 28 18.69 18.84 2.74
C GLN A 28 17.44 17.94 2.72
N GLY A 29 16.26 18.50 2.45
CA GLY A 29 15.02 17.73 2.28
C GLY A 29 15.03 16.83 1.04
N ARG A 30 15.58 17.31 -0.09
CA ARG A 30 15.74 16.57 -1.36
C ARG A 30 16.45 15.24 -1.22
N VAL A 31 17.53 15.23 -0.44
CA VAL A 31 18.41 14.07 -0.26
C VAL A 31 17.77 13.11 0.74
N ALA A 32 17.14 13.62 1.80
CA ALA A 32 16.52 12.81 2.83
C ALA A 32 15.29 12.01 2.34
N ALA A 33 14.40 12.59 1.53
CA ALA A 33 13.23 11.87 1.02
C ALA A 33 13.61 10.80 -0.03
N ALA A 34 14.55 11.12 -0.93
CA ALA A 34 15.06 10.17 -1.91
C ALA A 34 15.90 9.06 -1.28
N ASP A 35 16.69 9.36 -0.25
CA ASP A 35 17.48 8.35 0.47
C ASP A 35 16.61 7.52 1.43
N ALA A 36 15.57 8.10 2.03
CA ALA A 36 14.57 7.35 2.80
C ALA A 36 13.78 6.38 1.90
N PHE A 37 13.40 6.82 0.70
CA PHE A 37 12.81 5.93 -0.31
C PHE A 37 13.74 4.80 -0.70
N ARG A 38 15.00 5.12 -1.04
CA ARG A 38 16.02 4.13 -1.40
C ARG A 38 16.23 3.12 -0.26
N GLY A 39 16.33 3.60 0.98
CA GLY A 39 16.48 2.74 2.17
C GLY A 39 15.25 1.87 2.45
N ASN A 40 14.03 2.42 2.33
CA ASN A 40 12.79 1.67 2.53
C ASN A 40 12.59 0.58 1.48
N LEU A 41 12.92 0.89 0.23
CA LEU A 41 12.90 -0.01 -0.91
C LEU A 41 13.95 -1.13 -0.83
N GLU A 42 15.18 -0.83 -0.45
CA GLU A 42 16.24 -1.82 -0.24
C GLU A 42 15.86 -2.77 0.90
N ALA A 43 15.34 -2.24 2.01
CA ALA A 43 14.84 -3.05 3.10
C ALA A 43 13.61 -3.88 2.71
N HIS A 44 12.78 -3.36 1.81
CA HIS A 44 11.63 -4.07 1.26
C HIS A 44 12.04 -5.23 0.34
N ARG A 45 13.07 -5.08 -0.49
CA ARG A 45 13.62 -6.19 -1.31
C ARG A 45 14.20 -7.31 -0.47
N ALA A 46 14.95 -6.97 0.58
CA ALA A 46 15.47 -7.95 1.53
C ALA A 46 14.30 -8.76 2.15
N ARG A 47 13.24 -8.07 2.59
CA ARG A 47 12.05 -8.71 3.17
C ARG A 47 11.19 -9.49 2.17
N SER A 48 11.08 -9.07 0.92
CA SER A 48 10.32 -9.80 -0.11
C SER A 48 11.05 -11.06 -0.55
N ALA A 49 12.38 -11.01 -0.69
CA ALA A 49 13.20 -12.21 -0.95
C ALA A 49 13.17 -13.18 0.24
N GLU A 50 13.25 -12.66 1.47
CA GLU A 50 13.13 -13.46 2.69
C GLU A 50 11.71 -13.99 2.92
N SER A 51 10.64 -13.26 2.56
CA SER A 51 9.27 -13.73 2.70
C SER A 51 8.97 -14.87 1.72
N VAL A 52 9.46 -14.80 0.48
CA VAL A 52 9.39 -15.93 -0.47
C VAL A 52 10.16 -17.15 0.06
N MET A 53 11.34 -16.94 0.66
CA MET A 53 12.16 -18.01 1.25
C MET A 53 11.62 -18.54 2.59
N SER A 54 10.95 -17.71 3.38
CA SER A 54 10.37 -18.05 4.69
C SER A 54 9.04 -18.79 4.54
N VAL A 55 8.20 -18.39 3.57
CA VAL A 55 7.04 -19.18 3.15
C VAL A 55 7.46 -20.57 2.64
N MET A 56 8.65 -20.68 2.02
CA MET A 56 9.26 -21.98 1.66
C MET A 56 9.81 -22.75 2.87
N SER A 57 10.39 -22.06 3.87
CA SER A 57 11.05 -22.69 5.03
C SER A 57 10.10 -23.08 6.17
N ILE A 58 9.02 -22.34 6.42
CA ILE A 58 8.04 -22.66 7.46
C ILE A 58 7.25 -23.92 7.06
N ALA A 59 6.98 -24.09 5.77
CA ALA A 59 6.38 -25.30 5.21
C ALA A 59 7.27 -26.55 5.35
N SER A 60 8.61 -26.42 5.36
CA SER A 60 9.52 -27.54 5.62
C SER A 60 9.67 -27.90 7.10
N VAL A 61 9.62 -26.92 8.01
CA VAL A 61 9.77 -27.19 9.46
C VAL A 61 8.53 -27.89 10.05
N SER A 62 7.34 -27.64 9.49
CA SER A 62 6.11 -28.35 9.92
C SER A 62 5.99 -29.78 9.37
N ALA A 63 6.81 -30.18 8.39
CA ALA A 63 6.81 -31.53 7.83
C ALA A 63 7.62 -32.53 8.69
N ASP A 64 8.66 -32.06 9.39
CA ASP A 64 9.58 -32.91 10.16
C ASP A 64 9.19 -33.09 11.64
N ALA A 65 8.23 -32.30 12.16
CA ALA A 65 7.85 -32.32 13.58
C ALA A 65 6.70 -33.28 13.94
N LEU A 66 6.27 -34.17 13.03
CA LEU A 66 5.13 -35.08 13.23
C LEU A 66 5.49 -36.54 12.93
N LEU A 67 6.44 -37.09 13.69
CA LEU A 67 6.52 -38.52 13.92
C LEU A 67 6.13 -38.81 15.38
N PRO A 68 5.10 -39.64 15.63
CA PRO A 68 4.65 -39.91 16.99
C PRO A 68 5.60 -40.90 17.67
N THR A 69 6.13 -40.51 18.83
CA THR A 69 6.58 -41.47 19.84
C THR A 69 5.47 -41.63 20.88
N ASP A 70 5.17 -42.88 21.18
CA ASP A 70 3.98 -43.36 21.87
C ASP A 70 3.96 -43.09 23.39
N GLU A 71 2.73 -43.16 23.91
CA GLU A 71 2.26 -43.31 25.30
C GLU A 71 2.23 -42.13 26.29
N GLY A 72 1.00 -41.77 26.72
CA GLY A 72 0.76 -41.11 28.01
C GLY A 72 -0.40 -40.11 28.08
N THR A 73 -1.61 -40.60 28.33
CA THR A 73 -2.84 -39.99 28.90
C THR A 73 -2.87 -38.48 29.24
N VAL A 74 -3.92 -37.78 28.74
CA VAL A 74 -4.86 -36.84 29.41
C VAL A 74 -5.29 -35.67 28.48
N GLY A 75 -6.60 -35.59 28.18
CA GLY A 75 -7.36 -34.33 28.13
C GLY A 75 -7.36 -33.42 26.87
N ILE A 76 -8.60 -33.08 26.45
CA ILE A 76 -9.05 -31.79 25.88
C ILE A 76 -9.11 -31.64 24.34
N CYS A 77 -10.35 -31.43 23.87
CA CYS A 77 -10.86 -30.71 22.69
C CYS A 77 -10.27 -31.00 21.30
N SER A 78 -11.03 -31.76 20.51
CA SER A 78 -10.81 -32.03 19.08
C SER A 78 -10.95 -30.74 18.23
N SER A 79 -9.84 -30.18 17.75
CA SER A 79 -9.82 -29.21 16.65
C SER A 79 -9.50 -29.90 15.31
N PRO A 80 -10.06 -29.48 14.16
CA PRO A 80 -9.82 -30.16 12.90
C PRO A 80 -8.41 -29.87 12.35
N ARG A 81 -7.77 -30.95 11.88
CA ARG A 81 -6.41 -31.01 11.35
C ARG A 81 -6.16 -30.07 10.17
N LEU A 82 -5.04 -29.37 10.23
CA LEU A 82 -4.35 -28.64 9.16
C LEU A 82 -4.05 -29.58 7.97
N MET A 83 -4.67 -29.33 6.82
CA MET A 83 -4.35 -30.00 5.54
C MET A 83 -3.25 -29.20 4.82
N ALA A 84 -1.98 -29.36 5.22
CA ALA A 84 -0.86 -28.60 4.66
C ALA A 84 -0.05 -29.33 3.56
N ARG A 85 -0.44 -30.55 3.15
CA ARG A 85 0.41 -31.41 2.30
C ARG A 85 0.26 -31.29 0.77
N PRO A 86 -0.87 -30.85 0.15
CA PRO A 86 -0.94 -30.73 -1.33
C PRO A 86 -0.34 -29.43 -1.90
N ALA A 87 -0.33 -28.33 -1.14
CA ALA A 87 0.05 -26.98 -1.62
C ALA A 87 1.55 -26.86 -1.97
N MET A 88 2.42 -27.47 -1.16
CA MET A 88 3.88 -27.38 -1.33
C MET A 88 4.38 -28.04 -2.63
N LEU A 89 3.74 -29.14 -3.06
CA LEU A 89 4.10 -29.85 -4.29
C LEU A 89 3.58 -29.11 -5.55
N ALA A 90 2.49 -28.36 -5.42
CA ALA A 90 1.94 -27.53 -6.50
C ALA A 90 2.80 -26.26 -6.75
N LEU A 91 3.35 -25.66 -5.69
CA LEU A 91 4.25 -24.50 -5.76
C LEU A 91 5.59 -24.82 -6.46
N MET A 92 6.16 -26.01 -6.23
CA MET A 92 7.41 -26.43 -6.87
C MET A 92 7.26 -26.67 -8.39
N ASN A 93 6.07 -27.06 -8.86
CA ASN A 93 5.79 -27.31 -10.28
C ASN A 93 5.35 -26.06 -11.07
N ALA A 94 4.91 -24.99 -10.39
CA ALA A 94 4.35 -23.79 -11.02
C ALA A 94 5.39 -22.81 -11.60
N ASN A 95 6.68 -22.99 -11.27
CA ASN A 95 7.77 -22.13 -11.76
C ASN A 95 8.09 -22.30 -13.27
N GLN A 96 7.28 -23.07 -14.00
CA GLN A 96 7.48 -23.37 -15.44
C GLN A 96 6.38 -22.81 -16.35
N SER A 97 5.33 -22.18 -15.81
CA SER A 97 4.23 -21.63 -16.61
C SER A 97 4.30 -20.11 -16.70
N GLY A 98 4.48 -19.57 -17.91
CA GLY A 98 4.42 -18.13 -18.18
C GLY A 98 3.04 -17.52 -17.91
N PRO A 99 2.92 -16.18 -17.87
CA PRO A 99 1.69 -15.48 -17.51
C PRO A 99 0.56 -15.82 -18.51
N THR A 100 -0.53 -16.40 -17.99
CA THR A 100 -1.73 -16.72 -18.76
C THR A 100 -2.69 -15.53 -18.75
N ASN A 101 -3.02 -15.01 -19.93
CA ASN A 101 -3.86 -13.82 -20.11
C ASN A 101 -5.37 -14.06 -19.98
N GLN A 102 -5.77 -15.25 -19.51
CA GLN A 102 -7.17 -15.67 -19.46
C GLN A 102 -7.64 -15.79 -18.02
N LYS A 103 -8.81 -15.22 -17.75
CA LYS A 103 -9.49 -15.39 -16.47
C LYS A 103 -9.77 -16.88 -16.25
N PRO A 104 -9.48 -17.43 -15.06
CA PRO A 104 -9.68 -18.87 -14.81
C PRO A 104 -11.16 -19.22 -14.98
N THR A 105 -11.45 -20.30 -15.70
CA THR A 105 -12.80 -20.84 -15.89
C THR A 105 -13.16 -21.90 -14.83
N GLY A 106 -12.48 -21.89 -13.69
CA GLY A 106 -12.63 -22.85 -12.60
C GLY A 106 -13.12 -22.22 -11.28
N PRO A 107 -13.29 -23.03 -10.21
CA PRO A 107 -13.60 -22.50 -8.88
C PRO A 107 -12.54 -21.51 -8.40
N PRO A 108 -12.87 -20.62 -7.45
CA PRO A 108 -11.89 -19.74 -6.82
C PRO A 108 -10.68 -20.56 -6.34
N ASP A 109 -9.50 -20.03 -6.61
CA ASP A 109 -8.22 -20.64 -6.25
C ASP A 109 -7.38 -19.54 -5.63
N LEU A 110 -7.50 -19.42 -4.32
CA LEU A 110 -6.87 -18.36 -3.53
C LEU A 110 -5.36 -18.47 -3.59
N GLU A 111 -4.81 -19.69 -3.54
CA GLU A 111 -3.37 -19.95 -3.60
C GLU A 111 -2.77 -19.46 -4.92
N ARG A 112 -3.41 -19.78 -6.05
CA ARG A 112 -3.01 -19.24 -7.36
C ARG A 112 -3.11 -17.72 -7.38
N THR A 113 -4.16 -17.14 -6.83
CA THR A 113 -4.31 -15.67 -6.79
C THR A 113 -3.21 -15.03 -5.93
N VAL A 114 -2.82 -15.62 -4.79
CA VAL A 114 -1.67 -15.18 -3.97
C VAL A 114 -0.39 -15.20 -4.80
N ARG A 115 -0.08 -16.32 -5.47
CA ARG A 115 1.09 -16.44 -6.34
C ARG A 115 1.12 -15.35 -7.42
N ARG A 116 0.01 -15.18 -8.14
CA ARG A 116 -0.12 -14.18 -9.21
C ARG A 116 -0.03 -12.74 -8.70
N SER A 117 -0.42 -12.49 -7.45
CA SER A 117 -0.26 -11.19 -6.80
C SER A 117 1.22 -10.84 -6.54
N VAL A 118 2.07 -11.83 -6.25
CA VAL A 118 3.52 -11.65 -6.13
C VAL A 118 4.14 -11.34 -7.50
N GLU A 119 3.75 -12.09 -8.52
CA GLU A 119 4.21 -11.86 -9.90
C GLU A 119 3.78 -10.48 -10.44
N LEU A 120 2.56 -10.04 -10.09
CA LEU A 120 2.05 -8.69 -10.38
C LEU A 120 2.96 -7.63 -9.78
N GLU A 121 3.29 -7.76 -8.50
CA GLU A 121 4.16 -6.84 -7.81
C GLU A 121 5.57 -6.80 -8.43
N GLN A 122 6.16 -7.95 -8.75
CA GLN A 122 7.46 -8.03 -9.42
C GLN A 122 7.45 -7.34 -10.80
N ALA A 123 6.40 -7.55 -11.59
CA ALA A 123 6.26 -6.91 -12.90
C ALA A 123 6.14 -5.38 -12.79
N VAL A 124 5.39 -4.90 -11.79
CA VAL A 124 5.32 -3.46 -11.49
C VAL A 124 6.68 -2.91 -11.09
N TRP A 125 7.42 -3.60 -10.22
CA TRP A 125 8.76 -3.15 -9.83
C TRP A 125 9.75 -3.13 -10.98
N ALA A 126 9.65 -4.07 -11.91
CA ALA A 126 10.47 -4.05 -13.12
C ALA A 126 10.24 -2.79 -13.97
N ILE A 127 9.02 -2.24 -13.97
CA ILE A 127 8.68 -0.99 -14.68
C ILE A 127 9.16 0.24 -13.88
N LEU A 128 8.87 0.27 -12.58
CA LEU A 128 9.20 1.42 -11.73
C LEU A 128 10.71 1.61 -11.52
N ARG A 129 11.51 0.54 -11.71
CA ARG A 129 12.99 0.54 -11.59
C ARG A 129 13.50 1.27 -10.34
N PRO A 130 13.17 0.75 -9.15
CA PRO A 130 13.24 1.52 -7.92
C PRO A 130 14.64 2.04 -7.55
N GLU A 131 15.72 1.39 -8.00
CA GLU A 131 17.11 1.83 -7.82
C GLU A 131 17.46 3.12 -8.56
N SER A 132 16.75 3.36 -9.67
CA SER A 132 16.91 4.52 -10.54
C SER A 132 15.69 5.46 -10.49
N TYR A 133 14.69 5.12 -9.68
CA TYR A 133 13.45 5.88 -9.60
C TYR A 133 13.73 7.26 -9.00
N GLN A 134 13.17 8.28 -9.63
CA GLN A 134 13.20 9.65 -9.14
C GLN A 134 11.79 10.22 -9.21
N VAL A 135 11.45 11.03 -8.22
CA VAL A 135 10.25 11.86 -8.27
C VAL A 135 10.48 13.07 -9.19
N PHE A 136 9.40 13.61 -9.73
CA PHE A 136 9.43 14.73 -10.68
C PHE A 136 10.07 15.99 -10.10
N ASP A 137 9.70 16.35 -8.87
CA ASP A 137 10.27 17.46 -8.12
C ASP A 137 10.35 17.14 -6.62
N ASP A 138 10.92 18.08 -5.86
CA ASP A 138 11.17 17.99 -4.44
C ASP A 138 10.12 18.70 -3.57
N SER A 139 8.94 18.98 -4.12
CA SER A 139 7.88 19.61 -3.36
C SER A 139 7.39 18.71 -2.23
N ASP A 140 7.03 19.34 -1.11
CA ASP A 140 6.39 18.68 0.03
C ASP A 140 5.15 17.89 -0.40
N ARG A 141 4.43 18.38 -1.42
CA ARG A 141 3.28 17.72 -2.03
C ARG A 141 3.63 16.36 -2.61
N ILE A 142 4.66 16.31 -3.46
CA ILE A 142 5.12 15.07 -4.08
C ILE A 142 5.65 14.13 -3.00
N ALA A 143 6.49 14.62 -2.08
CA ALA A 143 7.02 13.81 -0.98
C ALA A 143 5.92 13.19 -0.12
N ALA A 144 4.88 13.96 0.25
CA ALA A 144 3.77 13.46 1.05
C ALA A 144 2.94 12.41 0.29
N SER A 145 2.60 12.67 -0.97
CA SER A 145 1.84 11.73 -1.80
C SER A 145 2.61 10.42 -2.01
N PHE A 146 3.91 10.54 -2.21
CA PHE A 146 4.83 9.44 -2.38
C PHE A 146 4.94 8.55 -1.13
N ASN A 147 5.17 9.13 0.04
CA ASN A 147 5.22 8.40 1.31
C ASN A 147 3.90 7.67 1.59
N ALA A 148 2.77 8.28 1.25
CA ALA A 148 1.47 7.61 1.34
C ALA A 148 1.38 6.42 0.37
N CYS A 149 1.91 6.52 -0.86
CA CYS A 149 1.98 5.38 -1.78
C CYS A 149 2.80 4.21 -1.18
N GLU A 150 3.94 4.49 -0.56
CA GLU A 150 4.74 3.45 0.12
C GLU A 150 3.95 2.73 1.20
N VAL A 151 3.25 3.47 2.07
CA VAL A 151 2.43 2.89 3.14
C VAL A 151 1.28 2.06 2.56
N ALA A 152 0.63 2.51 1.47
CA ALA A 152 -0.42 1.75 0.81
C ALA A 152 0.12 0.42 0.21
N ILE A 153 1.32 0.43 -0.38
CA ILE A 153 2.00 -0.78 -0.86
C ILE A 153 2.31 -1.75 0.28
N GLN A 154 2.83 -1.25 1.41
CA GLN A 154 3.10 -2.06 2.60
C GLN A 154 1.83 -2.73 3.14
N HIS A 155 0.70 -2.02 3.16
CA HIS A 155 -0.58 -2.62 3.52
C HIS A 155 -0.99 -3.74 2.55
N GLY A 156 -0.82 -3.56 1.24
CA GLY A 156 -1.10 -4.61 0.26
C GLY A 156 -0.24 -5.87 0.49
N GLN A 157 1.04 -5.71 0.79
CA GLN A 157 1.93 -6.82 1.11
C GLN A 157 1.56 -7.53 2.40
N ALA A 158 1.28 -6.76 3.47
CA ALA A 158 0.84 -7.30 4.74
C ALA A 158 -0.46 -8.09 4.58
N LEU A 159 -1.42 -7.58 3.80
CA LEU A 159 -2.66 -8.28 3.47
C LEU A 159 -2.38 -9.63 2.82
N ARG A 160 -1.51 -9.69 1.81
CA ARG A 160 -1.16 -10.96 1.16
C ARG A 160 -0.51 -11.94 2.13
N ALA A 161 0.46 -11.48 2.93
CA ALA A 161 1.14 -12.33 3.90
C ALA A 161 0.15 -12.90 4.92
N LEU A 162 -0.74 -12.07 5.46
CA LEU A 162 -1.81 -12.50 6.37
C LEU A 162 -2.78 -13.48 5.69
N MET A 163 -3.06 -13.29 4.40
CA MET A 163 -3.91 -14.21 3.63
C MET A 163 -3.26 -15.61 3.52
N SER A 164 -1.96 -15.67 3.21
CA SER A 164 -1.21 -16.94 3.12
C SER A 164 -1.18 -17.71 4.43
N GLU A 165 -1.15 -17.00 5.55
CA GLU A 165 -1.16 -17.58 6.91
C GLU A 165 -2.58 -17.85 7.44
N GLY A 166 -3.63 -17.57 6.67
CA GLY A 166 -5.02 -17.79 7.08
C GLY A 166 -5.62 -16.75 8.04
N PHE A 167 -4.93 -15.64 8.30
CA PHE A 167 -5.42 -14.52 9.12
C PHE A 167 -6.41 -13.63 8.35
N HIS A 168 -7.45 -14.24 7.79
CA HIS A 168 -8.43 -13.63 6.88
C HIS A 168 -9.15 -12.40 7.43
N THR A 169 -9.55 -12.42 8.71
CA THR A 169 -10.17 -11.27 9.37
C THR A 169 -9.26 -10.05 9.33
N THR A 170 -8.00 -10.24 9.72
CA THR A 170 -7.00 -9.17 9.79
C THR A 170 -6.62 -8.72 8.38
N ALA A 171 -6.44 -9.65 7.44
CA ALA A 171 -6.18 -9.35 6.03
C ALA A 171 -7.27 -8.44 5.44
N ALA A 172 -8.54 -8.76 5.67
CA ALA A 172 -9.68 -7.93 5.23
C ALA A 172 -9.64 -6.52 5.84
N SER A 173 -9.29 -6.39 7.13
CA SER A 173 -9.13 -5.09 7.79
C SER A 173 -8.00 -4.26 7.17
N VAL A 174 -6.87 -4.89 6.81
CA VAL A 174 -5.73 -4.23 6.17
C VAL A 174 -6.10 -3.67 4.79
N MET A 175 -7.03 -4.29 4.05
CA MET A 175 -7.49 -3.74 2.76
C MET A 175 -8.11 -2.34 2.92
N ARG A 176 -8.80 -2.09 4.04
CA ARG A 176 -9.32 -0.75 4.33
C ARG A 176 -8.20 0.26 4.52
N LEU A 177 -7.16 -0.12 5.27
CA LEU A 177 -5.99 0.74 5.50
C LEU A 177 -5.30 1.07 4.17
N GLN A 178 -5.10 0.06 3.31
CA GLN A 178 -4.57 0.23 1.96
C GLN A 178 -5.39 1.25 1.15
N PHE A 179 -6.72 1.09 1.13
CA PHE A 179 -7.61 1.99 0.40
C PHE A 179 -7.56 3.43 0.94
N GLU A 180 -7.68 3.62 2.25
CA GLU A 180 -7.69 4.96 2.86
C GLU A 180 -6.39 5.71 2.64
N VAL A 181 -5.25 5.01 2.68
CA VAL A 181 -3.95 5.60 2.42
C VAL A 181 -3.75 5.91 0.94
N LEU A 182 -4.21 5.06 0.01
CA LEU A 182 -4.20 5.39 -1.43
C LEU A 182 -5.04 6.65 -1.73
N VAL A 183 -6.23 6.75 -1.16
CA VAL A 183 -7.07 7.96 -1.29
C VAL A 183 -6.33 9.17 -0.75
N ARG A 184 -5.64 9.05 0.39
CA ARG A 184 -4.81 10.12 0.93
C ARG A 184 -3.68 10.51 -0.03
N ALA A 185 -2.99 9.54 -0.65
CA ALA A 185 -1.95 9.81 -1.63
C ALA A 185 -2.50 10.62 -2.83
N MET A 186 -3.66 10.22 -3.36
CA MET A 186 -4.33 10.93 -4.45
C MET A 186 -4.75 12.34 -4.03
N TRP A 187 -5.36 12.48 -2.85
CA TRP A 187 -5.81 13.76 -2.34
C TRP A 187 -4.65 14.72 -2.10
N LEU A 188 -3.52 14.25 -1.54
CA LEU A 188 -2.30 15.04 -1.37
C LEU A 188 -1.81 15.61 -2.70
N LEU A 189 -1.80 14.78 -3.76
CA LEU A 189 -1.33 15.21 -5.07
C LEU A 189 -2.30 16.19 -5.74
N TYR A 190 -3.60 15.88 -5.78
CA TYR A 190 -4.56 16.56 -6.66
C TYR A 190 -5.42 17.63 -5.97
N ALA A 191 -5.58 17.59 -4.65
CA ALA A 191 -6.65 18.35 -3.99
C ALA A 191 -6.26 19.09 -2.70
N ALA A 192 -5.29 18.59 -1.94
CA ALA A 192 -4.84 19.22 -0.69
C ALA A 192 -4.28 20.61 -0.93
N ASP A 193 -4.56 21.56 -0.05
CA ASP A 193 -3.90 22.87 -0.06
C ASP A 193 -2.52 22.83 0.64
N GLU A 194 -1.73 23.89 0.49
CA GLU A 194 -0.38 23.98 1.09
C GLU A 194 -0.41 23.97 2.62
N VAL A 195 -1.49 24.44 3.25
CA VAL A 195 -1.65 24.43 4.71
C VAL A 195 -1.90 23.01 5.21
N GLU A 196 -2.66 22.22 4.45
CA GLU A 196 -2.90 20.81 4.71
C GLU A 196 -1.64 19.97 4.50
N ILE A 197 -0.85 20.26 3.46
CA ILE A 197 0.45 19.61 3.22
C ILE A 197 1.44 19.92 4.34
N ALA A 198 1.53 21.18 4.77
CA ALA A 198 2.41 21.57 5.87
C ALA A 198 2.10 20.81 7.18
N LYS A 199 0.83 20.43 7.43
CA LYS A 199 0.46 19.62 8.60
C LYS A 199 0.99 18.19 8.52
N ILE A 200 1.12 17.62 7.33
CA ILE A 200 1.65 16.26 7.14
C ILE A 200 3.16 16.20 7.40
N HIS A 201 3.88 17.27 7.03
CA HIS A 201 5.32 17.39 7.24
C HIS A 201 5.71 17.98 8.60
N ALA A 202 4.73 18.41 9.39
CA ALA A 202 4.99 18.96 10.71
C ALA A 202 5.72 17.93 11.59
N PRO A 203 6.67 18.36 12.45
CA PRO A 203 7.34 17.46 13.39
C PRO A 203 6.33 16.73 14.27
N LEU A 204 6.68 15.52 14.71
CA LEU A 204 5.84 14.69 15.59
C LEU A 204 5.78 15.28 17.02
N THR A 205 4.95 16.30 17.20
CA THR A 205 4.59 16.88 18.51
C THR A 205 3.09 16.74 18.74
N GLN A 206 2.66 16.85 20.00
CA GLN A 206 1.24 16.75 20.35
C GLN A 206 0.39 17.82 19.66
N GLU A 207 0.93 19.04 19.50
CA GLU A 207 0.26 20.14 18.81
C GLU A 207 0.10 19.85 17.32
N ALA A 208 1.14 19.29 16.68
CA ALA A 208 1.12 18.89 15.29
C ALA A 208 0.15 17.72 15.05
N GLU A 209 0.14 16.71 15.94
CA GLU A 209 -0.83 15.62 15.91
C GLU A 209 -2.27 16.14 16.04
N HIS A 210 -2.52 17.06 16.97
CA HIS A 210 -3.83 17.69 17.12
C HIS A 210 -4.21 18.51 15.87
N ALA A 211 -3.26 19.21 15.24
CA ALA A 211 -3.51 19.91 13.99
C ALA A 211 -3.82 18.95 12.83
N ALA A 212 -3.07 17.85 12.73
CA ALA A 212 -3.24 16.80 11.72
C ALA A 212 -4.56 16.03 11.92
N SER A 213 -5.07 15.92 13.15
CA SER A 213 -6.38 15.30 13.42
C SER A 213 -7.56 16.00 12.73
N LYS A 214 -7.37 17.25 12.29
CA LYS A 214 -8.36 18.06 11.55
C LYS A 214 -8.31 17.83 10.05
N LEU A 215 -7.38 17.03 9.54
CA LEU A 215 -7.31 16.69 8.13
C LEU A 215 -8.56 15.90 7.69
N PRO A 216 -8.97 16.00 6.42
CA PRO A 216 -10.18 15.36 5.93
C PRO A 216 -10.11 13.83 6.06
N MET A 217 -11.24 13.23 6.43
CA MET A 217 -11.45 11.79 6.37
C MET A 217 -11.66 11.32 4.93
N VAL A 218 -11.55 10.01 4.71
CA VAL A 218 -11.60 9.38 3.36
C VAL A 218 -12.76 9.85 2.49
N SER A 219 -13.98 9.96 3.04
CA SER A 219 -15.16 10.41 2.29
C SER A 219 -15.05 11.87 1.82
N ALA A 220 -14.44 12.74 2.63
CA ALA A 220 -14.21 14.14 2.28
C ALA A 220 -13.06 14.28 1.26
N MET A 221 -11.99 13.49 1.42
CA MET A 221 -10.90 13.41 0.45
C MET A 221 -11.42 12.97 -0.94
N ILE A 222 -12.23 11.91 -1.02
CA ILE A 222 -12.82 11.44 -2.28
C ILE A 222 -13.67 12.54 -2.93
N LYS A 223 -14.52 13.23 -2.15
CA LYS A 223 -15.32 14.35 -2.66
C LYS A 223 -14.45 15.47 -3.22
N ALA A 224 -13.30 15.75 -2.60
CA ALA A 224 -12.37 16.79 -3.05
C ALA A 224 -11.61 16.41 -4.35
N LEU A 225 -11.55 15.12 -4.70
CA LEU A 225 -10.95 14.65 -5.95
C LEU A 225 -11.86 14.90 -7.17
N ASP A 226 -13.16 15.07 -6.97
CA ASP A 226 -14.12 15.33 -8.05
C ASP A 226 -13.76 16.62 -8.78
N GLY A 227 -13.53 16.52 -10.10
CA GLY A 227 -13.07 17.61 -10.96
C GLY A 227 -11.61 18.04 -10.77
N ARG A 228 -10.84 17.44 -9.86
CA ARG A 228 -9.41 17.77 -9.64
C ARG A 228 -8.45 16.64 -10.01
N ALA A 229 -8.85 15.40 -9.77
CA ALA A 229 -8.09 14.22 -10.17
C ALA A 229 -8.45 13.79 -11.59
N PRO A 230 -7.58 13.02 -12.28
CA PRO A 230 -7.93 12.37 -13.53
C PRO A 230 -9.25 11.58 -13.39
N PRO A 231 -10.22 11.72 -14.32
CA PRO A 231 -11.53 11.09 -14.17
C PRO A 231 -11.49 9.58 -13.89
N PRO A 232 -10.63 8.77 -14.54
CA PRO A 232 -10.53 7.35 -14.23
C PRO A 232 -10.09 7.07 -12.79
N ALA A 233 -9.16 7.88 -12.24
CA ALA A 233 -8.69 7.71 -10.87
C ALA A 233 -9.80 8.02 -9.85
N PHE A 234 -10.55 9.10 -10.08
CA PHE A 234 -11.70 9.46 -9.24
C PHE A 234 -12.80 8.38 -9.28
N GLN A 235 -13.19 7.93 -10.47
CA GLN A 235 -14.23 6.91 -10.65
C GLN A 235 -13.91 5.62 -9.91
N MET A 236 -12.66 5.16 -9.95
CA MET A 236 -12.23 3.95 -9.26
C MET A 236 -12.36 4.07 -7.73
N VAL A 237 -11.91 5.19 -7.13
CA VAL A 237 -11.99 5.35 -5.66
C VAL A 237 -13.43 5.60 -5.18
N ASP A 238 -14.24 6.31 -5.96
CA ASP A 238 -15.65 6.54 -5.62
C ASP A 238 -16.48 5.25 -5.72
N GLN A 239 -16.21 4.42 -6.72
CA GLN A 239 -16.84 3.10 -6.80
C GLN A 239 -16.40 2.17 -5.68
N PHE A 240 -15.11 2.12 -5.35
CA PHE A 240 -14.62 1.31 -4.23
C PHE A 240 -15.30 1.71 -2.92
N LYS A 241 -15.45 3.02 -2.67
CA LYS A 241 -16.20 3.55 -1.54
C LYS A 241 -17.64 3.05 -1.52
N THR A 242 -18.33 3.11 -2.67
CA THR A 242 -19.74 2.71 -2.78
C THR A 242 -19.94 1.20 -2.63
N THR A 243 -19.00 0.39 -3.08
CA THR A 243 -19.15 -1.07 -3.15
C THR A 243 -18.55 -1.83 -1.96
N MET A 244 -17.40 -1.37 -1.42
CA MET A 244 -16.58 -2.14 -0.48
C MET A 244 -16.41 -1.47 0.89
N LEU A 245 -16.34 -0.13 0.96
CA LEU A 245 -15.97 0.56 2.21
C LEU A 245 -16.97 0.29 3.35
N GLY A 246 -18.26 0.22 3.06
CA GLY A 246 -19.29 -0.11 4.06
C GLY A 246 -19.09 -1.48 4.70
N ALA A 247 -18.75 -2.50 3.88
CA ALA A 247 -18.46 -3.84 4.37
C ALA A 247 -17.17 -3.87 5.21
N LEU A 248 -16.14 -3.14 4.78
CA LEU A 248 -14.84 -3.08 5.44
C LEU A 248 -14.86 -2.40 6.81
N ASN A 249 -15.79 -1.47 7.05
CA ASN A 249 -15.99 -0.90 8.39
C ASN A 249 -16.30 -1.97 9.45
N SER A 250 -17.02 -3.03 9.04
CA SER A 250 -17.33 -4.15 9.93
C SER A 250 -16.08 -4.91 10.35
N PHE A 251 -15.10 -5.06 9.46
CA PHE A 251 -13.86 -5.81 9.74
C PHE A 251 -12.94 -5.09 10.72
N VAL A 252 -12.84 -3.75 10.64
CA VAL A 252 -11.95 -2.96 11.51
C VAL A 252 -12.40 -2.95 12.97
N HIS A 253 -13.71 -2.92 13.23
CA HIS A 253 -14.25 -2.76 14.58
C HIS A 253 -14.80 -4.05 15.19
N GLY A 254 -14.46 -5.22 14.63
CA GLY A 254 -14.99 -6.50 15.13
C GLY A 254 -16.52 -6.59 15.00
N GLY A 255 -17.08 -6.05 13.92
CA GLY A 255 -18.51 -6.07 13.66
C GLY A 255 -19.05 -7.46 13.31
N ILE A 256 -20.31 -7.50 12.86
CA ILE A 256 -21.02 -8.77 12.61
C ILE A 256 -20.30 -9.69 11.60
N HIS A 257 -19.69 -9.14 10.55
CA HIS A 257 -19.02 -9.92 9.52
C HIS A 257 -17.81 -10.70 10.03
N PRO A 258 -16.78 -10.07 10.63
CA PRO A 258 -15.63 -10.81 11.14
C PRO A 258 -16.00 -11.78 12.26
N LEU A 259 -16.93 -11.42 13.17
CA LEU A 259 -17.35 -12.32 14.26
C LEU A 259 -18.09 -13.56 13.73
N LYS A 260 -19.01 -13.38 12.78
CA LYS A 260 -19.75 -14.50 12.20
C LYS A 260 -18.84 -15.39 11.34
N ARG A 261 -17.92 -14.79 10.58
CA ARG A 261 -16.96 -15.53 9.75
C ARG A 261 -15.91 -16.26 10.57
N HIS A 262 -15.50 -15.72 11.72
CA HIS A 262 -14.66 -16.45 12.65
C HIS A 262 -15.31 -17.75 13.13
N GLN A 263 -16.63 -17.73 13.38
CA GLN A 263 -17.38 -18.93 13.76
C GLN A 263 -17.65 -19.91 12.62
N THR A 264 -17.85 -19.40 11.40
CA THR A 264 -18.39 -20.20 10.26
C THR A 264 -17.37 -20.47 9.16
N GLY A 265 -16.15 -19.97 9.31
CA GLY A 265 -15.15 -19.98 8.26
C GLY A 265 -15.33 -18.87 7.23
N TYR A 266 -14.29 -18.70 6.42
CA TYR A 266 -14.26 -17.75 5.31
C TYR A 266 -14.41 -18.48 3.98
N PRO A 267 -15.48 -18.23 3.21
CA PRO A 267 -15.60 -18.77 1.86
C PRO A 267 -14.45 -18.27 0.98
N GLU A 268 -13.80 -19.20 0.28
CA GLU A 268 -12.64 -18.91 -0.57
C GLU A 268 -12.93 -17.84 -1.62
N GLN A 269 -14.14 -17.84 -2.19
CA GLN A 269 -14.61 -16.82 -3.12
C GLN A 269 -14.49 -15.39 -2.57
N ILE A 270 -14.82 -15.19 -1.29
CA ILE A 270 -14.75 -13.86 -0.67
C ILE A 270 -13.29 -13.46 -0.46
N MET A 271 -12.43 -14.41 -0.08
CA MET A 271 -11.00 -14.14 0.11
C MET A 271 -10.31 -13.81 -1.21
N ASP A 272 -10.61 -14.57 -2.27
CA ASP A 272 -10.14 -14.29 -3.61
C ASP A 272 -10.60 -12.91 -4.10
N GLN A 273 -11.85 -12.52 -3.83
CA GLN A 273 -12.35 -11.18 -4.14
C GLN A 273 -11.62 -10.06 -3.37
N ILE A 274 -11.34 -10.26 -2.08
CA ILE A 274 -10.57 -9.30 -1.27
C ILE A 274 -9.16 -9.14 -1.82
N LEU A 275 -8.49 -10.26 -2.12
CA LEU A 275 -7.13 -10.24 -2.66
C LEU A 275 -7.06 -9.56 -4.03
N ARG A 276 -8.00 -9.89 -4.94
CA ARG A 276 -8.12 -9.19 -6.24
C ARG A 276 -8.35 -7.70 -6.07
N SER A 277 -9.21 -7.31 -5.14
CA SER A 277 -9.48 -5.89 -4.85
C SER A 277 -8.22 -5.19 -4.34
N SER A 278 -7.47 -5.83 -3.44
CA SER A 278 -6.16 -5.34 -2.97
C SER A 278 -5.14 -5.19 -4.10
N ASN A 279 -5.10 -6.12 -5.06
CA ASN A 279 -4.25 -6.01 -6.25
C ASN A 279 -4.66 -4.84 -7.16
N GLY A 280 -5.96 -4.56 -7.25
CA GLY A 280 -6.46 -3.36 -7.93
C GLY A 280 -5.95 -2.09 -7.27
N LEU A 281 -6.04 -1.99 -5.94
CA LEU A 281 -5.51 -0.85 -5.17
C LEU A 281 -3.99 -0.72 -5.32
N PHE A 282 -3.26 -1.84 -5.31
CA PHE A 282 -1.82 -1.86 -5.58
C PHE A 282 -1.50 -1.31 -6.97
N THR A 283 -2.21 -1.74 -8.01
CA THR A 283 -2.01 -1.28 -9.38
C THR A 283 -2.27 0.23 -9.53
N MET A 284 -3.30 0.75 -8.85
CA MET A 284 -3.57 2.19 -8.78
C MET A 284 -2.44 2.94 -8.05
N THR A 285 -1.93 2.39 -6.95
CA THR A 285 -0.81 2.96 -6.20
C THR A 285 0.46 2.99 -7.05
N ALA A 286 0.73 1.93 -7.81
CA ALA A 286 1.85 1.85 -8.73
C ALA A 286 1.75 2.87 -9.87
N MET A 287 0.53 3.08 -10.40
CA MET A 287 0.29 4.14 -11.39
C MET A 287 0.51 5.53 -10.77
N MET A 288 0.12 5.74 -9.51
CA MET A 288 0.42 6.99 -8.78
C MET A 288 1.92 7.22 -8.66
N LEU A 289 2.72 6.20 -8.28
CA LEU A 289 4.18 6.31 -8.30
C LEU A 289 4.70 6.66 -9.70
N ALA A 290 4.21 5.99 -10.74
CA ALA A 290 4.61 6.33 -12.11
C ALA A 290 4.28 7.79 -12.50
N ILE A 291 3.13 8.32 -12.05
CA ILE A 291 2.75 9.73 -12.26
C ILE A 291 3.69 10.67 -11.48
N LEU A 292 3.99 10.35 -10.22
CA LEU A 292 4.87 11.14 -9.36
C LEU A 292 6.31 11.22 -9.90
N SER A 293 6.74 10.28 -10.75
CA SER A 293 8.04 10.35 -11.43
C SER A 293 8.08 11.41 -12.54
N GLY A 294 6.93 11.75 -13.13
CA GLY A 294 6.86 12.58 -14.34
C GLY A 294 7.51 11.96 -15.58
N ASP A 295 7.98 10.71 -15.52
CA ASP A 295 8.66 10.01 -16.60
C ASP A 295 7.68 9.15 -17.41
N GLU A 296 7.42 9.56 -18.66
CA GLU A 296 6.60 8.78 -19.59
C GLU A 296 7.17 7.40 -19.91
N SER A 297 8.49 7.21 -19.77
CA SER A 297 9.14 5.91 -19.93
C SER A 297 8.75 4.92 -18.82
N VAL A 298 8.25 5.43 -17.69
CA VAL A 298 7.73 4.63 -16.56
C VAL A 298 6.20 4.53 -16.62
N SER A 299 5.50 5.63 -16.86
CA SER A 299 4.03 5.63 -16.84
C SER A 299 3.37 4.95 -18.04
N ARG A 300 3.97 5.03 -19.25
CA ARG A 300 3.39 4.38 -20.44
C ARG A 300 3.39 2.84 -20.35
N PRO A 301 4.48 2.16 -19.94
CA PRO A 301 4.47 0.71 -19.77
C PRO A 301 3.46 0.19 -18.75
N MET A 302 3.08 0.96 -17.73
CA MET A 302 2.11 0.53 -16.72
C MET A 302 0.77 0.06 -17.31
N ARG A 303 0.38 0.52 -18.51
CA ARG A 303 -0.82 0.04 -19.23
C ARG A 303 -0.82 -1.46 -19.54
N THR A 304 0.35 -2.11 -19.55
CA THR A 304 0.46 -3.55 -19.85
C THR A 304 0.15 -4.43 -18.64
N ILE A 305 0.18 -3.87 -17.43
CA ILE A 305 -0.06 -4.61 -16.19
C ILE A 305 -1.49 -5.15 -16.14
N GLN A 306 -2.48 -4.29 -16.40
CA GLN A 306 -3.88 -4.67 -16.31
C GLN A 306 -4.26 -5.90 -17.17
N PRO A 307 -3.94 -5.96 -18.48
CA PRO A 307 -4.23 -7.15 -19.27
C PRO A 307 -3.42 -8.36 -18.80
N ALA A 308 -2.10 -8.21 -18.56
CA ALA A 308 -1.20 -9.31 -18.19
C ALA A 308 -1.53 -10.00 -16.86
N PHE A 309 -2.28 -9.33 -15.99
CA PHE A 309 -2.66 -9.80 -14.65
C PHE A 309 -4.17 -9.79 -14.43
N ALA A 310 -4.97 -9.77 -15.50
CA ALA A 310 -6.44 -9.78 -15.42
C ALA A 310 -6.98 -11.00 -14.63
N ASP A 311 -6.21 -12.08 -14.56
CA ASP A 311 -6.53 -13.30 -13.84
C ASP A 311 -6.41 -13.18 -12.30
N CYS A 312 -5.75 -12.14 -11.77
CA CYS A 312 -5.63 -11.85 -10.34
C CYS A 312 -6.05 -10.40 -9.97
N LEU A 313 -6.61 -9.65 -10.91
CA LEU A 313 -7.16 -8.31 -10.72
C LEU A 313 -8.68 -8.35 -10.57
N PRO A 314 -9.31 -7.26 -10.07
CA PRO A 314 -10.75 -7.16 -10.06
C PRO A 314 -11.26 -6.88 -11.48
N ASP A 315 -12.53 -7.17 -11.71
CA ASP A 315 -13.14 -6.97 -13.02
C ASP A 315 -13.09 -5.49 -13.41
N LEU A 316 -12.65 -5.24 -14.64
CA LEU A 316 -12.71 -3.90 -15.20
C LEU A 316 -14.15 -3.43 -15.26
N LEU A 317 -14.32 -2.17 -14.90
CA LEU A 317 -15.59 -1.48 -15.02
C LEU A 317 -15.98 -1.43 -16.49
N ARG A 318 -17.12 -2.04 -16.82
CA ARG A 318 -17.72 -1.89 -18.14
C ARG A 318 -18.51 -0.59 -18.11
N HIS A 319 -18.03 0.40 -18.84
CA HIS A 319 -18.76 1.63 -19.14
C HIS A 319 -19.50 1.48 -20.46
#